data_AF-A0A9E5J630-F1
#
_entry.id   AF-A0A9E5J630-F1
#
_cell.length_a   1.000
_cell.length_b   1.000
_cell.length_c   1.000
_cell.angle_alpha   90.00
_cell.angle_beta   90.00
_cell.angle_gamma   90.00
#
_symmetry.space_group_name_H-M   'P 1'
#
loop_
_entity.id
_entity.type
_entity.pdbx_description
1 polymer ?
#
loop_
_entity_poly.entity_id
_entity_poly.type
_entity_poly.pdbx_seq_one_letter_code
_entity_poly.pdbx_strand_id
1 'polypeptide(L)'
;MTHMPTSRRQFLKSAGALTLSFGIPLMDVHSQSAVAQDKPRLAGDLQIHRKLNAWIRIDSATQMVELRIGKVELGQGILTAVAQVCADELDVDFAKIKLISGDTALVPDEGVTAGSFSMPYCATAVQAASAEVRAILLGLAENKLNQPAAQLKVQNGVIRSGNGAQISYWELVIGESLNREATGLVKPKLISEHRYIGRSVPRPDIQAKVLGEAIFV
;
A
#
# COMPACT_ATOMS: atom_id res chain seq x y z
N MET A 1 -58.37 45.51 34.07
CA MET A 1 -57.28 44.91 33.26
C MET A 1 -56.66 46.02 32.43
N THR A 2 -55.55 46.58 32.91
CA THR A 2 -54.85 47.71 32.29
C THR A 2 -53.54 47.20 31.68
N HIS A 3 -53.48 47.15 30.35
CA HIS A 3 -52.23 46.86 29.63
C HIS A 3 -51.30 48.07 29.75
N MET A 4 -50.14 47.90 30.41
CA MET A 4 -49.06 48.89 30.31
C MET A 4 -48.37 48.75 28.94
N PRO A 5 -48.16 49.86 28.19
CA PRO A 5 -47.44 49.80 26.93
C PRO A 5 -45.93 49.70 27.21
N THR A 6 -45.31 48.61 26.79
CA THR A 6 -43.86 48.43 26.84
C THR A 6 -43.19 49.39 25.87
N SER A 7 -42.54 50.44 26.38
CA SER A 7 -41.77 51.36 25.52
C SER A 7 -40.49 50.69 25.01
N ARG A 8 -40.06 51.04 23.79
CA ARG A 8 -38.81 50.55 23.17
C ARG A 8 -37.58 50.69 24.08
N ARG A 9 -37.59 51.74 24.93
CA ARG A 9 -36.53 52.03 25.91
C ARG A 9 -36.51 51.03 27.08
N GLN A 10 -37.65 50.47 27.45
CA GLN A 10 -37.75 49.49 28.53
C GLN A 10 -37.32 48.10 28.04
N PHE A 11 -37.66 47.73 26.80
CA PHE A 11 -37.25 46.48 26.17
C PHE A 11 -35.73 46.35 26.06
N LEU A 12 -35.03 47.43 25.69
CA LEU A 12 -33.56 47.44 25.61
C LEU A 12 -32.88 47.39 27.00
N LYS A 13 -33.57 47.78 28.07
CA LYS A 13 -33.05 47.66 29.44
C LYS A 13 -33.22 46.25 30.02
N SER A 14 -34.20 45.48 29.54
CA SER A 14 -34.45 44.08 29.95
C SER A 14 -33.77 43.05 29.04
N ALA A 15 -33.28 43.46 27.86
CA ALA A 15 -32.54 42.59 26.97
C ALA A 15 -31.11 42.44 27.48
N GLY A 16 -30.84 41.36 28.22
CA GLY A 16 -29.48 40.94 28.55
C GLY A 16 -28.72 40.59 27.28
N ALA A 17 -27.49 41.08 27.14
CA ALA A 17 -26.58 40.66 26.08
C ALA A 17 -25.80 39.43 26.55
N LEU A 18 -25.86 38.34 25.77
CA LEU A 18 -24.94 37.22 25.92
C LEU A 18 -23.79 37.40 24.93
N THR A 19 -22.62 37.78 25.44
CA THR A 19 -21.40 37.86 24.63
C THR A 19 -20.67 36.54 24.74
N LEU A 20 -20.60 35.78 23.63
CA LEU A 20 -19.72 34.63 23.52
C LEU A 20 -18.39 35.07 22.90
N SER A 21 -17.35 35.07 23.72
CA SER A 21 -15.98 35.23 23.28
C SER A 21 -15.33 33.86 23.26
N PHE A 22 -14.78 33.45 22.12
CA PHE A 22 -13.87 32.32 22.05
C PHE A 22 -12.47 32.87 21.81
N GLY A 23 -11.55 32.53 22.71
CA GLY A 23 -10.13 32.65 22.41
C GLY A 23 -9.75 31.44 21.58
N ILE A 24 -9.21 31.65 20.38
CA ILE A 24 -8.27 30.67 19.85
C ILE A 24 -7.11 30.76 20.82
N PRO A 25 -6.80 29.75 21.66
CA PRO A 25 -5.51 29.76 22.29
C PRO A 25 -4.53 29.91 21.12
N LEU A 26 -3.72 30.96 21.15
CA LEU A 26 -2.40 30.83 20.59
C LEU A 26 -1.80 29.72 21.45
N MET A 27 -2.14 28.46 21.10
CA MET A 27 -1.29 27.33 21.36
C MET A 27 0.05 27.88 20.95
N ASP A 28 1.01 27.82 21.87
CA ASP A 28 2.40 27.86 21.49
C ASP A 28 2.45 27.20 20.13
N VAL A 29 2.87 27.96 19.12
CA VAL A 29 3.30 27.37 17.87
C VAL A 29 4.49 26.53 18.31
N HIS A 30 4.17 25.35 18.82
CA HIS A 30 4.90 24.15 18.61
C HIS A 30 4.90 24.11 17.10
N SER A 31 5.89 24.80 16.51
CA SER A 31 6.66 24.23 15.45
C SER A 31 6.64 22.74 15.76
N GLN A 32 5.90 21.99 14.96
CA GLN A 32 6.00 20.55 15.00
C GLN A 32 7.41 20.24 14.49
N SER A 33 8.43 20.55 15.31
CA SER A 33 9.36 19.55 15.72
C SER A 33 8.53 18.47 16.42
N ALA A 34 7.72 17.76 15.61
CA ALA A 34 7.66 16.33 15.75
C ALA A 34 9.13 15.97 15.94
N VAL A 35 9.45 15.40 17.10
CA VAL A 35 10.63 14.58 17.20
C VAL A 35 10.40 13.58 16.08
N ALA A 36 10.99 13.86 14.91
CA ALA A 36 10.97 12.96 13.80
C ALA A 36 11.63 11.75 14.40
N GLN A 37 10.83 10.75 14.77
CA GLN A 37 11.36 9.41 14.87
C GLN A 37 12.09 9.25 13.55
N ASP A 38 13.39 9.02 13.62
CA ASP A 38 14.32 8.99 12.50
C ASP A 38 14.03 7.73 11.66
N LYS A 39 12.81 7.68 11.15
CA LYS A 39 12.26 6.58 10.39
C LYS A 39 12.84 6.72 9.00
N PRO A 40 13.40 5.63 8.46
CA PRO A 40 14.01 5.68 7.14
C PRO A 40 12.98 6.13 6.11
N ARG A 41 13.45 6.95 5.18
CA ARG A 41 12.67 7.40 4.02
C ARG A 41 12.38 6.19 3.13
N LEU A 42 11.10 5.98 2.83
CA LEU A 42 10.63 4.91 1.95
C LEU A 42 10.22 5.47 0.59
N ALA A 43 10.14 4.59 -0.39
CA ALA A 43 9.79 4.93 -1.76
C ALA A 43 8.28 5.18 -1.92
N GLY A 44 7.93 6.25 -2.64
CA GLY A 44 6.55 6.51 -3.05
C GLY A 44 5.53 6.51 -1.91
N ASP A 45 4.38 5.92 -2.17
CA ASP A 45 3.25 5.87 -1.24
C ASP A 45 3.51 4.94 -0.02
N LEU A 46 4.55 4.10 -0.05
CA LEU A 46 4.99 3.31 1.11
C LEU A 46 5.49 4.20 2.25
N GLN A 47 5.90 5.44 1.98
CA GLN A 47 6.26 6.43 3.00
C GLN A 47 5.07 6.76 3.91
N ILE A 48 3.85 6.78 3.36
CA ILE A 48 2.60 7.09 4.06
C ILE A 48 2.03 5.80 4.65
N HIS A 49 1.93 4.75 3.84
CA HIS A 49 1.35 3.45 4.22
C HIS A 49 2.44 2.42 4.49
N ARG A 50 3.21 2.60 5.58
CA ARG A 50 4.47 1.86 5.81
C ARG A 50 4.32 0.35 6.05
N LYS A 51 3.12 -0.15 6.38
CA LYS A 51 2.90 -1.56 6.74
C LYS A 51 2.83 -2.46 5.50
N LEU A 52 3.65 -3.52 5.46
CA LEU A 52 3.75 -4.41 4.30
C LEU A 52 2.42 -5.13 3.99
N ASN A 53 1.68 -5.56 5.01
CA ASN A 53 0.39 -6.23 4.83
C ASN A 53 -0.72 -5.34 4.24
N ALA A 54 -0.55 -4.01 4.21
CA ALA A 54 -1.46 -3.13 3.51
C ALA A 54 -1.34 -3.31 1.99
N TRP A 55 -0.16 -3.66 1.50
CA TRP A 55 0.16 -3.77 0.08
C TRP A 55 0.15 -5.22 -0.42
N ILE A 56 0.68 -6.15 0.35
CA ILE A 56 0.97 -7.51 -0.10
C ILE A 56 0.52 -8.52 0.95
N ARG A 57 -0.24 -9.51 0.51
CA ARG A 57 -0.59 -10.70 1.29
C ARG A 57 -0.22 -11.95 0.48
N ILE A 58 0.45 -12.89 1.13
CA ILE A 58 0.74 -14.20 0.55
C ILE A 58 -0.34 -15.15 1.07
N ASP A 59 -1.20 -15.64 0.18
CA ASP A 59 -2.31 -16.52 0.54
C ASP A 59 -1.88 -17.97 0.36
N SER A 60 -1.68 -18.70 1.46
CA SER A 60 -1.26 -20.10 1.44
C SER A 60 -2.34 -21.06 0.93
N ALA A 61 -3.62 -20.71 1.11
CA ALA A 61 -4.74 -21.57 0.71
C ALA A 61 -4.95 -21.57 -0.81
N THR A 62 -4.93 -20.38 -1.41
CA THR A 62 -5.05 -20.22 -2.87
C THR A 62 -3.71 -20.30 -3.60
N GLN A 63 -2.60 -20.24 -2.87
CA GLN A 63 -1.24 -20.12 -3.40
C GLN A 63 -1.12 -18.93 -4.36
N MET A 64 -1.60 -17.76 -3.94
CA MET A 64 -1.59 -16.51 -4.70
C MET A 64 -1.00 -15.36 -3.89
N VAL A 65 -0.33 -14.43 -4.56
CA VAL A 65 0.03 -13.13 -4.01
C VAL A 65 -1.14 -12.17 -4.24
N GLU A 66 -1.74 -11.69 -3.16
CA GLU A 66 -2.72 -10.62 -3.24
C GLU A 66 -1.99 -9.27 -3.17
N LEU A 67 -2.01 -8.55 -4.28
CA LEU A 67 -1.47 -7.19 -4.40
C LEU A 67 -2.60 -6.17 -4.25
N ARG A 68 -2.46 -5.24 -3.32
CA ARG A 68 -3.47 -4.24 -2.96
C ARG A 68 -2.94 -2.85 -3.26
N ILE A 69 -3.68 -2.11 -4.07
CA ILE A 69 -3.35 -0.74 -4.46
C ILE A 69 -4.60 0.15 -4.47
N GLY A 70 -4.46 1.40 -4.04
CA GLY A 70 -5.49 2.44 -4.14
C GLY A 70 -5.61 3.05 -5.53
N LYS A 71 -4.58 2.94 -6.39
CA LYS A 71 -4.69 3.41 -7.79
C LYS A 71 -5.73 2.59 -8.56
N VAL A 72 -6.41 3.24 -9.50
CA VAL A 72 -7.47 2.65 -10.33
C VAL A 72 -7.11 2.68 -11.81
N GLU A 73 -7.77 1.82 -12.58
CA GLU A 73 -7.56 1.67 -14.01
C GLU A 73 -8.54 2.52 -14.82
N LEU A 74 -8.01 3.39 -15.69
CA LEU A 74 -8.78 4.31 -16.52
C LEU A 74 -8.45 4.15 -18.02
N GLY A 75 -7.73 3.09 -18.40
CA GLY A 75 -7.29 2.81 -19.78
C GLY A 75 -5.78 2.66 -19.93
N GLN A 76 -4.99 3.24 -19.01
CA GLN A 76 -3.54 3.34 -19.08
C GLN A 76 -2.78 2.02 -18.87
N GLY A 77 -3.39 1.02 -18.22
CA GLY A 77 -2.75 -0.27 -17.94
C GLY A 77 -1.90 -0.31 -16.68
N ILE A 78 -2.23 0.53 -15.69
CA ILE A 78 -1.47 0.62 -14.46
C ILE A 78 -1.52 -0.68 -13.66
N LEU A 79 -2.67 -1.36 -13.64
CA LEU A 79 -2.85 -2.58 -12.84
C LEU A 79 -1.91 -3.69 -13.33
N THR A 80 -1.79 -3.83 -14.65
CA THR A 80 -0.85 -4.77 -15.25
C THR A 80 0.58 -4.34 -14.96
N ALA A 81 0.92 -3.06 -15.11
CA ALA A 81 2.27 -2.56 -14.84
C ALA A 81 2.72 -2.80 -13.38
N VAL A 82 1.88 -2.51 -12.38
CA VAL A 82 2.25 -2.75 -10.97
C VAL A 82 2.26 -4.24 -10.62
N ALA A 83 1.42 -5.05 -11.27
CA ALA A 83 1.47 -6.51 -11.12
C ALA A 83 2.77 -7.08 -11.69
N GLN A 84 3.28 -6.56 -12.81
CA GLN A 84 4.60 -6.94 -13.35
C GLN A 84 5.72 -6.59 -12.36
N VAL A 85 5.66 -5.41 -11.74
CA VAL A 85 6.62 -4.99 -10.71
C VAL A 85 6.61 -5.95 -9.53
N CYS A 86 5.43 -6.27 -9.01
CA CYS A 86 5.29 -7.20 -7.89
C CYS A 86 5.78 -8.62 -8.25
N ALA A 87 5.44 -9.12 -9.43
CA ALA A 87 5.85 -10.46 -9.88
C ALA A 87 7.37 -10.58 -10.06
N ASP A 88 8.03 -9.55 -10.60
CA ASP A 88 9.48 -9.52 -10.75
C ASP A 88 10.22 -9.42 -9.43
N GLU A 89 9.76 -8.53 -8.53
CA GLU A 89 10.35 -8.41 -7.21
C GLU A 89 10.11 -9.66 -6.35
N LEU A 90 8.95 -10.30 -6.41
CA LEU A 90 8.70 -11.53 -5.63
C LEU A 90 9.20 -12.81 -6.30
N ASP A 91 9.74 -12.75 -7.54
CA ASP A 91 10.10 -13.94 -8.31
C ASP A 91 8.96 -14.97 -8.42
N VAL A 92 7.72 -14.50 -8.52
CA VAL A 92 6.52 -15.33 -8.73
C VAL A 92 6.05 -15.26 -10.18
N ASP A 93 5.31 -16.24 -10.63
CA ASP A 93 4.65 -16.15 -11.94
C ASP A 93 3.65 -14.98 -11.94
N PHE A 94 3.56 -14.22 -13.02
CA PHE A 94 2.57 -13.15 -13.18
C PHE A 94 1.14 -13.65 -12.92
N ALA A 95 0.81 -14.88 -13.33
CA ALA A 95 -0.49 -15.51 -13.08
C ALA A 95 -0.77 -15.79 -11.60
N LYS A 96 0.24 -15.68 -10.73
CA LYS A 96 0.11 -15.80 -9.27
C LYS A 96 -0.20 -14.47 -8.58
N ILE A 97 -0.32 -13.37 -9.32
CA ILE A 97 -0.73 -12.08 -8.77
C ILE A 97 -2.26 -11.92 -8.88
N LYS A 98 -2.93 -11.86 -7.73
CA LYS A 98 -4.31 -11.43 -7.60
C LYS A 98 -4.33 -9.97 -7.18
N LEU A 99 -4.75 -9.07 -8.07
CA LEU A 99 -4.76 -7.64 -7.78
C LEU A 99 -6.12 -7.19 -7.24
N ILE A 100 -6.12 -6.41 -6.16
CA ILE A 100 -7.27 -5.66 -5.63
C ILE A 100 -6.95 -4.17 -5.78
N SER A 101 -7.84 -3.43 -6.45
CA SER A 101 -7.68 -2.01 -6.76
C SER A 101 -8.91 -1.22 -6.34
N GLY A 102 -8.72 -0.05 -5.74
CA GLY A 102 -9.78 0.94 -5.50
C GLY A 102 -10.81 0.60 -4.42
N ASP A 103 -10.80 -0.62 -3.86
CA ASP A 103 -11.64 -0.99 -2.73
C ASP A 103 -11.11 -0.37 -1.43
N THR A 104 -11.68 0.78 -1.06
CA THR A 104 -11.24 1.59 0.10
C THR A 104 -11.30 0.86 1.45
N ALA A 105 -12.01 -0.27 1.55
CA ALA A 105 -11.99 -1.11 2.75
C ALA A 105 -10.76 -2.03 2.82
N LEU A 106 -10.12 -2.31 1.67
CA LEU A 106 -9.09 -3.33 1.53
C LEU A 106 -7.71 -2.79 1.14
N VAL A 107 -7.64 -1.62 0.50
CA VAL A 107 -6.40 -1.09 -0.11
C VAL A 107 -5.90 0.17 0.58
N PRO A 108 -4.60 0.50 0.48
CA PRO A 108 -4.08 1.78 0.98
C PRO A 108 -4.69 2.96 0.21
N ASP A 109 -4.91 4.09 0.89
CA ASP A 109 -5.34 5.33 0.25
C ASP A 109 -4.18 6.00 -0.49
N GLU A 110 -4.03 5.69 -1.76
CA GLU A 110 -3.01 6.27 -2.65
C GLU A 110 -3.48 7.58 -3.32
N GLY A 111 -4.64 8.12 -2.91
CA GLY A 111 -5.25 9.28 -3.55
C GLY A 111 -5.61 9.05 -5.02
N VAL A 112 -5.59 10.13 -5.81
CA VAL A 112 -6.12 10.12 -7.19
C VAL A 112 -5.20 9.40 -8.18
N THR A 113 -5.81 8.79 -9.21
CA THR A 113 -5.12 8.38 -10.44
C THR A 113 -5.13 9.55 -11.41
N ALA A 114 -4.15 10.45 -11.24
CA ALA A 114 -3.95 11.64 -12.08
C ALA A 114 -2.47 12.05 -12.08
N GLY A 115 -2.11 13.05 -12.89
CA GLY A 115 -0.77 13.66 -12.87
C GLY A 115 0.39 12.69 -13.15
N SER A 116 0.11 11.55 -13.77
CA SER A 116 1.06 10.43 -13.94
C SER A 116 1.66 9.92 -12.63
N PHE A 117 0.97 10.11 -11.50
CA PHE A 117 1.47 9.78 -10.16
C PHE A 117 1.58 8.27 -9.89
N SER A 118 0.84 7.42 -10.62
CA SER A 118 0.82 6.00 -10.32
C SER A 118 2.17 5.29 -10.50
N MET A 119 2.97 5.65 -11.50
CA MET A 119 4.31 5.04 -11.64
C MET A 119 5.31 5.53 -10.57
N PRO A 120 5.54 6.84 -10.36
CA PRO A 120 6.54 7.32 -9.42
C PRO A 120 6.17 7.07 -7.95
N TYR A 121 4.88 7.00 -7.59
CA TYR A 121 4.44 6.82 -6.20
C TYR A 121 3.95 5.40 -5.89
N CYS A 122 2.99 4.86 -6.65
CA CYS A 122 2.44 3.52 -6.39
C CYS A 122 3.43 2.42 -6.81
N ALA A 123 3.92 2.44 -8.06
CA ALA A 123 4.77 1.35 -8.54
C ALA A 123 6.10 1.25 -7.76
N THR A 124 6.69 2.37 -7.35
CA THR A 124 7.91 2.37 -6.51
C THR A 124 7.63 1.89 -5.08
N ALA A 125 6.45 2.19 -4.52
CA ALA A 125 5.99 1.63 -3.24
C ALA A 125 5.81 0.12 -3.32
N VAL A 126 5.13 -0.37 -4.36
CA VAL A 126 4.96 -1.81 -4.63
C VAL A 126 6.31 -2.49 -4.81
N GLN A 127 7.25 -1.88 -5.52
CA GLN A 127 8.60 -2.43 -5.70
C GLN A 127 9.33 -2.60 -4.37
N ALA A 128 9.35 -1.54 -3.55
CA ALA A 128 10.01 -1.57 -2.25
C ALA A 128 9.34 -2.55 -1.28
N ALA A 129 8.00 -2.56 -1.21
CA ALA A 129 7.26 -3.50 -0.37
C ALA A 129 7.50 -4.95 -0.80
N SER A 130 7.51 -5.23 -2.12
CA SER A 130 7.78 -6.56 -2.65
C SER A 130 9.20 -7.02 -2.34
N ALA A 131 10.20 -6.12 -2.41
CA ALA A 131 11.58 -6.42 -2.05
C ALA A 131 11.70 -6.80 -0.56
N GLU A 132 11.07 -6.04 0.33
CA GLU A 132 11.02 -6.33 1.77
C GLU A 132 10.36 -7.69 2.05
N VAL A 133 9.21 -7.97 1.41
CA VAL A 133 8.51 -9.26 1.55
C VAL A 133 9.40 -10.41 1.05
N ARG A 134 10.07 -10.27 -0.10
CA ARG A 134 11.03 -11.27 -0.60
C ARG A 134 12.14 -11.53 0.43
N ALA A 135 12.72 -10.48 1.01
CA ALA A 135 13.79 -10.62 2.00
C ALA A 135 13.31 -11.33 3.28
N ILE A 136 12.09 -11.02 3.75
CA ILE A 136 11.47 -11.71 4.89
C ILE A 136 11.31 -13.20 4.58
N LEU A 137 10.77 -13.55 3.40
CA LEU A 137 10.56 -14.94 2.99
C LEU A 137 11.89 -15.70 2.85
N LEU A 138 12.94 -15.07 2.34
CA LEU A 138 14.28 -15.65 2.29
C LEU A 138 14.85 -15.90 3.70
N GLY A 139 14.66 -14.97 4.64
CA GLY A 139 15.07 -15.15 6.03
C GLY A 139 14.31 -16.28 6.75
N LEU A 140 13.00 -16.42 6.48
CA LEU A 140 12.22 -17.55 6.98
C LEU A 140 12.72 -18.88 6.41
N ALA A 141 13.05 -18.91 5.11
CA ALA A 141 13.58 -20.11 4.47
C ALA A 141 14.99 -20.45 4.92
N GLU A 142 15.84 -19.47 5.24
CA GLU A 142 17.14 -19.72 5.85
C GLU A 142 17.01 -20.53 7.13
N ASN A 143 16.08 -20.15 8.01
CA ASN A 143 15.79 -20.88 9.25
C ASN A 143 15.18 -22.27 8.98
N LYS A 144 14.27 -22.39 8.01
CA LYS A 144 13.60 -23.67 7.70
C LYS A 144 14.50 -24.68 7.00
N LEU A 145 15.38 -24.21 6.10
CA LEU A 145 16.28 -25.06 5.33
C LEU A 145 17.66 -25.23 5.98
N ASN A 146 17.97 -24.46 7.03
CA ASN A 146 19.30 -24.39 7.65
C ASN A 146 20.40 -24.07 6.62
N GLN A 147 20.16 -23.07 5.78
CA GLN A 147 21.07 -22.65 4.71
C GLN A 147 21.10 -21.11 4.63
N PRO A 148 22.26 -20.47 4.48
CA PRO A 148 22.34 -19.01 4.45
C PRO A 148 21.48 -18.41 3.34
N ALA A 149 20.73 -17.32 3.61
CA ALA A 149 19.87 -16.70 2.59
C ALA A 149 20.61 -16.31 1.30
N ALA A 150 21.90 -15.99 1.39
CA ALA A 150 22.76 -15.69 0.24
C ALA A 150 22.96 -16.87 -0.74
N GLN A 151 22.71 -18.11 -0.29
CA GLN A 151 22.79 -19.32 -1.11
C GLN A 151 21.42 -19.78 -1.64
N LEU A 152 20.35 -19.11 -1.21
CA LEU A 152 18.99 -19.42 -1.63
C LEU A 152 18.63 -18.66 -2.91
N LYS A 153 17.93 -19.33 -3.81
CA LYS A 153 17.41 -18.73 -5.05
C LYS A 153 15.90 -18.90 -5.09
N VAL A 154 15.20 -17.86 -5.51
CA VAL A 154 13.75 -17.91 -5.71
C VAL A 154 13.46 -18.11 -7.19
N GLN A 155 12.57 -19.04 -7.51
CA GLN A 155 12.03 -19.20 -8.84
C GLN A 155 10.55 -19.60 -8.75
N ASN A 156 9.68 -18.81 -9.36
CA ASN A 156 8.23 -19.03 -9.37
C ASN A 156 7.63 -19.24 -7.97
N GLY A 157 8.07 -18.44 -6.99
CA GLY A 157 7.64 -18.54 -5.59
C GLY A 157 8.16 -19.77 -4.84
N VAL A 158 9.12 -20.52 -5.40
CA VAL A 158 9.81 -21.63 -4.75
C VAL A 158 11.24 -21.22 -4.44
N ILE A 159 11.62 -21.29 -3.17
CA ILE A 159 12.97 -21.04 -2.70
C ILE A 159 13.75 -22.36 -2.73
N ARG A 160 14.90 -22.36 -3.40
CA ARG A 160 15.78 -23.53 -3.56
C ARG A 160 17.16 -23.24 -2.97
N SER A 161 17.69 -24.20 -2.22
CA SER A 161 19.09 -24.22 -1.79
C SER A 161 19.97 -24.99 -2.79
N GLY A 162 21.27 -24.71 -2.78
CA GLY A 162 22.27 -25.42 -3.57
C GLY A 162 22.39 -26.92 -3.25
N ASN A 163 21.93 -27.36 -2.07
CA ASN A 163 21.88 -28.77 -1.69
C ASN A 163 20.63 -29.52 -2.21
N GLY A 164 19.75 -28.84 -2.96
CA GLY A 164 18.51 -29.41 -3.52
C GLY A 164 17.28 -29.28 -2.62
N ALA A 165 17.42 -28.84 -1.36
CA ALA A 165 16.28 -28.53 -0.50
C ALA A 165 15.46 -27.38 -1.07
N GLN A 166 14.14 -27.44 -0.92
CA GLN A 166 13.23 -26.43 -1.42
C GLN A 166 12.06 -26.19 -0.47
N ILE A 167 11.52 -24.98 -0.48
CA ILE A 167 10.29 -24.61 0.22
C ILE A 167 9.58 -23.50 -0.55
N SER A 168 8.26 -23.56 -0.66
CA SER A 168 7.48 -22.51 -1.33
C SER A 168 7.14 -21.36 -0.39
N TYR A 169 6.87 -20.18 -0.98
CA TYR A 169 6.33 -19.03 -0.25
C TYR A 169 5.05 -19.38 0.52
N TRP A 170 4.21 -20.23 -0.06
CA TRP A 170 2.92 -20.63 0.50
C TRP A 170 3.07 -21.45 1.78
N GLU A 171 4.12 -22.27 1.87
CA GLU A 171 4.46 -23.05 3.06
C GLU A 171 5.10 -22.19 4.15
N LEU A 172 5.90 -21.19 3.76
CA LEU A 172 6.61 -20.31 4.71
C LEU A 172 5.67 -19.40 5.50
N VAL A 173 4.56 -18.97 4.90
CA VAL A 173 3.69 -17.97 5.53
C VAL A 173 2.67 -18.54 6.51
N ILE A 174 2.62 -19.86 6.68
CA ILE A 174 1.73 -20.49 7.66
C ILE A 174 2.17 -20.10 9.07
N GLY A 175 1.36 -19.25 9.73
CA GLY A 175 1.64 -18.73 11.07
C GLY A 175 2.50 -17.46 11.11
N GLU A 176 2.91 -16.93 9.95
CA GLU A 176 3.71 -15.71 9.86
C GLU A 176 2.85 -14.50 9.48
N SER A 177 3.18 -13.34 10.06
CA SER A 177 2.46 -12.09 9.80
C SER A 177 3.36 -11.03 9.17
N LEU A 178 2.89 -10.50 8.03
CA LEU A 178 3.44 -9.31 7.37
C LEU A 178 2.92 -8.00 7.99
N ASN A 179 2.25 -8.04 9.15
CA ASN A 179 1.83 -6.84 9.90
C ASN A 179 3.04 -6.15 10.58
N ARG A 180 3.97 -5.66 9.75
CA ARG A 180 5.17 -4.93 10.16
C ARG A 180 5.47 -3.82 9.15
N GLU A 181 6.13 -2.76 9.61
CA GLU A 181 6.57 -1.67 8.75
C GLU A 181 7.74 -2.12 7.86
N ALA A 182 7.81 -1.59 6.64
CA ALA A 182 8.97 -1.71 5.77
C ALA A 182 10.19 -1.02 6.41
N THR A 183 11.35 -1.64 6.29
CA THR A 183 12.60 -1.14 6.88
C THR A 183 13.29 -0.09 6.00
N GLY A 184 13.07 -0.13 4.69
CA GLY A 184 13.77 0.71 3.71
C GLY A 184 15.22 0.30 3.47
N LEU A 185 15.66 -0.83 4.05
CA LEU A 185 17.03 -1.31 3.93
C LEU A 185 17.20 -2.30 2.77
N VAL A 186 16.11 -2.92 2.34
CA VAL A 186 16.13 -3.92 1.27
C VAL A 186 16.14 -3.22 -0.08
N LYS A 187 17.16 -3.51 -0.88
CA LYS A 187 17.25 -2.98 -2.24
C LYS A 187 16.35 -3.78 -3.19
N PRO A 188 15.60 -3.09 -4.08
CA PRO A 188 14.94 -3.74 -5.21
C PRO A 188 15.92 -4.52 -6.09
N LYS A 189 15.38 -5.47 -6.86
CA LYS A 189 16.18 -6.25 -7.80
C LYS A 189 16.77 -5.38 -8.91
N LEU A 190 17.88 -5.83 -9.46
CA LEU A 190 18.49 -5.18 -10.61
C LEU A 190 17.60 -5.36 -11.84
N ILE A 191 17.65 -4.38 -12.75
CA ILE A 191 16.89 -4.41 -14.01
C ILE A 191 17.19 -5.68 -14.83
N SER A 192 18.42 -6.18 -14.77
CA SER A 192 18.83 -7.42 -15.45
C SER A 192 18.12 -8.67 -14.94
N GLU A 193 17.50 -8.62 -13.76
CA GLU A 193 16.80 -9.74 -13.13
C GLU A 193 15.28 -9.70 -13.36
N HIS A 194 14.78 -8.64 -14.00
CA HIS A 194 13.36 -8.47 -14.30
C HIS A 194 12.95 -9.37 -15.47
N ARG A 195 11.84 -10.10 -15.31
CA ARG A 195 11.25 -10.99 -16.31
C ARG A 195 10.07 -10.33 -17.02
N TYR A 196 9.32 -9.49 -16.33
CA TYR A 196 8.08 -8.90 -16.82
C TYR A 196 8.19 -7.39 -17.07
N ILE A 197 8.88 -6.60 -16.23
CA ILE A 197 9.05 -5.16 -16.42
C ILE A 197 9.72 -4.90 -17.78
N GLY A 198 9.16 -3.96 -18.55
CA GLY A 198 9.63 -3.63 -19.90
C GLY A 198 9.24 -4.63 -20.99
N ARG A 199 8.43 -5.66 -20.65
CA ARG A 199 7.86 -6.60 -21.61
C ARG A 199 6.37 -6.35 -21.82
N SER A 200 5.88 -6.66 -23.02
CA SER A 200 4.45 -6.65 -23.32
C SER A 200 3.81 -7.91 -22.72
N VAL A 201 3.00 -7.73 -21.67
CA VAL A 201 2.20 -8.79 -21.04
C VAL A 201 0.73 -8.57 -21.41
N PRO A 202 -0.03 -9.61 -21.80
CA PRO A 202 -1.45 -9.49 -22.08
C PRO A 202 -2.21 -8.88 -20.90
N ARG A 203 -3.00 -7.84 -21.18
CA ARG A 203 -3.78 -7.12 -20.18
C ARG A 203 -5.10 -7.85 -19.90
N PRO A 204 -5.32 -8.40 -18.69
CA PRO A 204 -6.56 -9.12 -18.38
C PRO A 204 -7.80 -8.23 -18.44
N ASP A 205 -7.64 -6.92 -18.24
CA ASP A 205 -8.73 -5.96 -18.15
C ASP A 205 -9.26 -5.47 -19.52
N ILE A 206 -8.53 -5.71 -20.62
CA ILE A 206 -8.93 -5.20 -21.95
C ILE A 206 -10.24 -5.81 -22.43
N GLN A 207 -10.40 -7.13 -22.32
CA GLN A 207 -11.55 -7.83 -22.88
C GLN A 207 -12.86 -7.28 -22.30
N ALA A 208 -12.95 -7.26 -20.97
CA ALA A 208 -14.14 -6.81 -20.26
C ALA A 208 -14.45 -5.31 -20.52
N LYS A 209 -13.42 -4.46 -20.70
CA LYS A 209 -13.60 -3.06 -21.13
C LYS A 209 -14.20 -2.93 -22.52
N VAL A 210 -13.70 -3.70 -23.48
CA VAL A 210 -14.18 -3.67 -24.87
C VAL A 210 -15.62 -4.18 -24.95
N LEU A 211 -15.98 -5.16 -24.12
CA LEU A 211 -17.32 -5.73 -24.05
C LEU A 211 -18.31 -4.90 -23.22
N GLY A 212 -17.86 -3.86 -22.52
CA GLY A 212 -18.71 -3.03 -21.68
C GLY A 212 -19.24 -3.76 -20.45
N GLU A 213 -18.49 -4.72 -19.92
CA GLU A 213 -18.86 -5.43 -18.70
C GLU A 213 -18.90 -4.46 -17.50
N ALA A 214 -19.79 -4.75 -16.55
CA ALA A 214 -19.92 -3.98 -15.31
C ALA A 214 -18.77 -4.32 -14.34
N ILE A 215 -17.57 -3.86 -14.68
CA ILE A 215 -16.33 -4.07 -13.92
C ILE A 215 -15.70 -2.76 -13.42
N PHE A 216 -16.32 -1.60 -13.71
CA PHE A 216 -15.88 -0.30 -13.22
C PHE A 216 -17.04 0.43 -12.55
N VAL A 217 -16.77 1.04 -11.38
CA VAL A 217 -17.58 2.06 -10.73
C VAL A 217 -16.93 3.40 -10.97
#